data_AF-A0A3M9XFP9-F1
#
_entry.id   AF-A0A3M9XFP9-F1
#
_cell.length_a   1.000
_cell.length_b   1.000
_cell.length_c   1.000
_cell.angle_alpha   90.00
_cell.angle_beta   90.00
_cell.angle_gamma   90.00
#
_symmetry.space_group_name_H-M   'P 1'
#
loop_
_entity.id
_entity.type
_entity.pdbx_description
1 polymer ?
#
loop_
_entity_poly.entity_id
_entity_poly.type
_entity_poly.pdbx_seq_one_letter_code
_entity_poly.pdbx_strand_id
1 'polypeptide(L)'
;MTFRAGEWKTVAGAGFGVALLGLLAGTAVADDALKLRELSPNGADVCFGRVYDAAHLKAHPKQKVARIFFYYGHDPVSRPNEEPTANAETSYNGFLTTTVRGAKAPQWAGGWCNHESEDGTSGPIRCGMDCDRTMASLKVDDKGRLVVTDVSADLYLDAGSEEELGKAEYDRQALGSEDDNFRLDPMPAATCKAEFARIDPIDPALGPPLRERLKPDQAFCYGRDYDAAHLASHPNQLTQSIRVFRGPVELASYASGGDVANWPDGADIAVSVTTRLKSGKVTQTYSCQGEADQWRCAASSKMSDFSCDIAQKEIFLKRGANGTMMLANPNSSLAIIDLCSKASDGKTKSDDKVYRLEPMPQSACAP
;
A
#
# COMPACT_ATOMS: atom_id res chain seq x y z
N MET A 1 49.41 34.62 -50.15
CA MET A 1 49.16 36.07 -50.33
C MET A 1 48.58 36.60 -49.02
N THR A 2 49.19 37.69 -48.56
CA THR A 2 48.85 38.58 -47.43
C THR A 2 47.36 38.99 -47.45
N PHE A 3 46.67 39.33 -46.35
CA PHE A 3 46.79 40.51 -45.46
C PHE A 3 45.98 40.22 -44.17
N ARG A 4 46.40 40.51 -42.92
CA ARG A 4 46.78 41.75 -42.20
C ARG A 4 45.62 42.34 -41.39
N ALA A 5 45.92 42.64 -40.13
CA ALA A 5 45.07 43.27 -39.11
C ALA A 5 44.65 44.72 -39.44
N GLY A 6 43.62 45.19 -38.73
CA GLY A 6 43.21 46.59 -38.59
C GLY A 6 41.82 46.63 -37.93
N GLU A 7 41.72 46.79 -36.61
CA GLU A 7 41.64 48.04 -35.85
C GLU A 7 40.44 48.96 -36.17
N TRP A 8 39.83 49.37 -35.06
CA TRP A 8 38.63 50.17 -34.82
C TRP A 8 38.40 51.42 -35.68
N LYS A 9 37.11 51.71 -35.90
CA LYS A 9 36.53 53.02 -35.59
C LYS A 9 35.24 52.86 -34.77
N THR A 10 35.31 53.40 -33.56
CA THR A 10 34.22 53.79 -32.65
C THR A 10 33.34 54.89 -33.28
N VAL A 11 32.04 54.92 -32.95
CA VAL A 11 31.31 56.08 -32.40
C VAL A 11 29.93 55.62 -31.89
N ALA A 12 29.68 55.94 -30.61
CA ALA A 12 28.42 56.27 -29.90
C ALA A 12 27.08 55.63 -30.35
N GLY A 13 26.22 55.11 -29.49
CA GLY A 13 25.94 55.46 -28.09
C GLY A 13 24.41 55.52 -27.92
N ALA A 14 23.94 55.12 -26.73
CA ALA A 14 22.54 55.04 -26.28
C ALA A 14 21.70 53.91 -26.91
N GLY A 15 20.93 53.11 -26.18
CA GLY A 15 20.64 53.05 -24.76
C GLY A 15 19.73 51.84 -24.49
N PHE A 16 19.75 51.39 -23.24
CA PHE A 16 18.70 50.63 -22.53
C PHE A 16 17.81 49.65 -23.30
N GLY A 17 17.92 48.36 -22.94
CA GLY A 17 16.88 47.38 -23.21
C GLY A 17 17.31 45.93 -22.98
N VAL A 18 17.68 45.56 -21.75
CA VAL A 18 17.78 44.13 -21.38
C VAL A 18 16.35 43.59 -21.33
N ALA A 19 15.89 43.00 -22.43
CA ALA A 19 14.71 42.13 -22.42
C ALA A 19 15.14 40.79 -21.82
N LEU A 20 15.09 40.71 -20.49
CA LEU A 20 15.04 39.46 -19.75
C LEU A 20 13.76 38.72 -20.18
N LEU A 21 13.89 37.83 -21.17
CA LEU A 21 12.95 36.74 -21.38
C LEU A 21 13.16 35.74 -20.24
N GLY A 22 12.67 36.12 -19.06
CA GLY A 22 12.48 35.22 -17.94
C GLY A 22 11.48 34.16 -18.37
N LEU A 23 11.98 32.94 -18.53
CA LEU A 23 11.18 31.73 -18.51
C LEU A 23 10.29 31.75 -17.26
N LEU A 24 9.04 32.17 -17.40
CA LEU A 24 7.95 31.72 -16.54
C LEU A 24 7.63 30.27 -16.94
N ALA A 25 8.60 29.38 -16.70
CA ALA A 25 8.26 27.99 -16.41
C ALA A 25 7.70 28.03 -15.00
N GLY A 26 6.41 28.35 -14.89
CA GLY A 26 5.66 28.02 -13.69
C GLY A 26 5.78 26.51 -13.54
N THR A 27 6.57 26.07 -12.57
CA THR A 27 6.37 24.76 -11.98
C THR A 27 4.94 24.78 -11.46
N ALA A 28 4.01 24.23 -12.22
CA ALA A 28 2.73 23.81 -11.71
C ALA A 28 3.04 22.71 -10.69
N VAL A 29 3.30 23.13 -9.45
CA VAL A 29 3.21 22.24 -8.31
C VAL A 29 1.71 21.94 -8.24
N ALA A 30 1.33 20.70 -8.55
CA ALA A 30 -0.03 20.24 -8.33
C ALA A 30 -0.29 20.32 -6.82
N ASP A 31 -0.93 21.40 -6.40
CA ASP A 31 -1.25 21.71 -5.00
C ASP A 31 -2.60 21.04 -4.68
N ASP A 32 -2.62 19.71 -4.57
CA ASP A 32 -3.76 18.95 -4.02
C ASP A 32 -3.65 18.83 -2.50
N ALA A 33 -3.31 19.93 -1.83
CA ALA A 33 -3.53 20.06 -0.41
C ALA A 33 -5.03 19.90 -0.11
N LEU A 34 -5.37 19.15 0.93
CA LEU A 34 -6.74 19.00 1.44
C LEU A 34 -7.51 20.34 1.39
N LYS A 35 -8.50 20.43 0.50
CA LYS A 35 -9.13 21.70 0.09
C LYS A 35 -10.21 22.20 1.05
N LEU A 36 -10.73 21.33 1.92
CA LEU A 36 -11.79 21.66 2.90
C LEU A 36 -11.18 22.28 4.16
N ARG A 37 -10.93 23.59 4.12
CA ARG A 37 -10.27 24.34 5.20
C ARG A 37 -11.09 24.40 6.48
N GLU A 38 -12.41 24.25 6.41
CA GLU A 38 -13.25 24.14 7.59
C GLU A 38 -13.06 22.83 8.36
N LEU A 39 -12.63 21.76 7.68
CA LEU A 39 -12.25 20.50 8.30
C LEU A 39 -10.78 20.53 8.71
N SER A 40 -9.91 21.00 7.81
CA SER A 40 -8.46 21.06 8.00
C SER A 40 -7.88 22.45 7.64
N PRO A 41 -7.89 23.40 8.59
CA PRO A 41 -7.45 24.77 8.32
C PRO A 41 -5.99 24.91 7.87
N ASN A 42 -5.14 23.95 8.27
CA ASN A 42 -3.71 23.91 7.98
C ASN A 42 -3.32 22.79 7.01
N GLY A 43 -4.28 22.09 6.42
CA GLY A 43 -4.03 20.95 5.53
C GLY A 43 -3.48 19.71 6.23
N ALA A 44 -3.53 19.64 7.57
CA ALA A 44 -3.15 18.44 8.32
C ALA A 44 -4.26 17.39 8.37
N ASP A 45 -3.90 16.14 8.66
CA ASP A 45 -4.87 15.09 8.96
C ASP A 45 -5.72 15.48 10.18
N VAL A 46 -7.04 15.32 10.09
CA VAL A 46 -7.99 15.61 11.18
C VAL A 46 -8.88 14.43 11.51
N CYS A 47 -9.29 14.35 12.78
CA CYS A 47 -10.10 13.27 13.30
C CYS A 47 -11.29 13.81 14.08
N PHE A 48 -12.45 13.23 13.83
CA PHE A 48 -13.67 13.45 14.59
C PHE A 48 -14.21 12.10 15.03
N GLY A 49 -14.68 11.99 16.27
CA GLY A 49 -15.14 10.71 16.78
C GLY A 49 -16.23 10.81 17.83
N ARG A 50 -16.94 9.70 18.01
CA ARG A 50 -17.84 9.50 19.14
C ARG A 50 -17.92 8.01 19.50
N VAL A 51 -17.94 7.77 20.81
CA VAL A 51 -18.16 6.46 21.41
C VAL A 51 -19.42 6.53 22.26
N TYR A 52 -20.37 5.65 22.00
CA TYR A 52 -21.60 5.53 22.77
C TYR A 52 -21.45 4.46 23.84
N ASP A 53 -21.80 4.81 25.07
CA ASP A 53 -21.78 3.88 26.18
C ASP A 53 -23.01 2.95 26.19
N ALA A 54 -23.00 1.99 27.11
CA ALA A 54 -24.09 1.02 27.24
C ALA A 54 -25.43 1.68 27.65
N ALA A 55 -25.41 2.81 28.36
CA ALA A 55 -26.62 3.50 28.79
C ALA A 55 -27.30 4.18 27.60
N HIS A 56 -26.54 4.89 26.77
CA HIS A 56 -26.99 5.47 25.51
C HIS A 56 -27.56 4.39 24.59
N LEU A 57 -26.79 3.33 24.35
CA LEU A 57 -27.19 2.23 23.48
C LEU A 57 -28.42 1.47 24.00
N LYS A 58 -28.69 1.49 25.30
CA LYS A 58 -29.93 0.95 25.87
C LYS A 58 -31.13 1.88 25.64
N ALA A 59 -30.92 3.19 25.71
CA ALA A 59 -31.95 4.19 25.42
C ALA A 59 -32.28 4.30 23.91
N HIS A 60 -31.34 3.89 23.06
CA HIS A 60 -31.40 3.91 21.61
C HIS A 60 -31.35 2.49 21.03
N PRO A 61 -32.44 1.71 21.14
CA PRO A 61 -32.44 0.29 20.77
C PRO A 61 -32.30 0.07 19.25
N LYS A 62 -32.65 1.06 18.43
CA LYS A 62 -32.51 0.97 16.96
C LYS A 62 -31.18 1.51 16.45
N GLN A 63 -30.34 2.08 17.31
CA GLN A 63 -28.97 2.49 16.97
C GLN A 63 -28.04 1.29 17.10
N LYS A 64 -27.47 0.79 16.00
CA LYS A 64 -26.49 -0.31 16.05
C LYS A 64 -25.09 0.23 16.27
N VAL A 65 -24.75 1.39 15.72
CA VAL A 65 -23.43 2.00 15.81
C VAL A 65 -23.10 2.35 17.26
N ALA A 66 -22.07 1.71 17.81
CA ALA A 66 -21.54 1.96 19.14
C ALA A 66 -20.32 2.91 19.11
N ARG A 67 -19.62 2.95 17.99
CA ARG A 67 -18.45 3.81 17.76
C ARG A 67 -18.49 4.33 16.33
N ILE A 68 -18.21 5.60 16.13
CA ILE A 68 -18.13 6.23 14.82
C ILE A 68 -16.98 7.23 14.80
N PHE A 69 -16.17 7.16 13.75
CA PHE A 69 -15.04 8.05 13.55
C PHE A 69 -14.97 8.47 12.09
N PHE A 70 -14.79 9.76 11.87
CA PHE A 70 -14.53 10.34 10.56
C PHE A 70 -13.12 10.93 10.54
N TYR A 71 -12.36 10.58 9.52
CA TYR A 71 -10.99 11.02 9.32
C TYR A 71 -10.87 11.69 7.96
N TYR A 72 -10.29 12.88 7.93
CA TYR A 72 -10.05 13.63 6.69
C TYR A 72 -8.55 13.88 6.57
N GLY A 73 -7.95 13.38 5.51
CA GLY A 73 -6.50 13.36 5.34
C GLY A 73 -5.98 12.15 4.57
N HIS A 74 -4.72 11.82 4.79
CA HIS A 74 -4.03 10.71 4.11
C HIS A 74 -4.48 9.35 4.65
N ASP A 75 -4.50 8.32 3.79
CA ASP A 75 -5.06 6.99 4.10
C ASP A 75 -4.82 6.51 5.53
N PRO A 76 -5.87 6.35 6.36
CA PRO A 76 -5.74 5.75 7.68
C PRO A 76 -5.93 4.23 7.68
N VAL A 77 -6.37 3.65 6.56
CA VAL A 77 -6.74 2.22 6.42
C VAL A 77 -5.62 1.44 5.78
N SER A 78 -5.10 1.93 4.64
CA SER A 78 -3.92 1.36 4.04
C SER A 78 -2.84 1.41 5.10
N ARG A 79 -2.42 0.23 5.55
CA ARG A 79 -1.32 0.16 6.50
C ARG A 79 -0.14 0.86 5.82
N PRO A 80 0.86 1.35 6.56
CA PRO A 80 2.20 1.56 6.02
C PRO A 80 2.72 0.19 5.54
N ASN A 81 2.21 -0.22 4.38
CA ASN A 81 2.27 -1.50 3.72
C ASN A 81 3.67 -1.62 3.12
N GLU A 82 3.91 -2.68 2.36
CA GLU A 82 5.11 -2.73 1.55
C GLU A 82 5.09 -1.70 0.41
N GLU A 83 3.93 -1.12 0.10
CA GLU A 83 3.78 -0.03 -0.85
C GLU A 83 4.52 1.25 -0.38
N PRO A 84 5.12 2.00 -1.31
CA PRO A 84 5.86 3.20 -0.97
C PRO A 84 4.99 4.28 -0.33
N THR A 85 5.60 5.05 0.57
CA THR A 85 4.96 6.14 1.29
C THR A 85 4.86 7.44 0.48
N ALA A 86 5.59 7.56 -0.63
CA ALA A 86 5.65 8.80 -1.40
C ALA A 86 4.47 8.88 -2.37
N ASN A 87 3.49 9.73 -2.06
CA ASN A 87 2.44 10.12 -2.99
C ASN A 87 1.53 8.98 -3.46
N ALA A 88 1.18 8.05 -2.57
CA ALA A 88 -0.13 7.43 -2.71
C ALA A 88 -1.16 8.55 -2.53
N GLU A 89 -1.43 9.29 -3.60
CA GLU A 89 -2.69 10.00 -3.77
C GLU A 89 -3.74 8.95 -3.48
N THR A 90 -4.25 8.97 -2.25
CA THR A 90 -5.43 8.21 -1.97
C THR A 90 -6.48 8.76 -2.91
N SER A 91 -7.14 7.88 -3.65
CA SER A 91 -8.35 8.28 -4.36
C SER A 91 -9.25 9.07 -3.41
N TYR A 92 -9.35 8.63 -2.15
CA TYR A 92 -10.20 9.25 -1.12
C TYR A 92 -9.48 10.28 -0.25
N ASN A 93 -10.20 11.34 0.12
CA ASN A 93 -9.73 12.33 1.09
C ASN A 93 -10.51 12.27 2.42
N GLY A 94 -11.62 11.51 2.47
CA GLY A 94 -12.42 11.29 3.67
C GLY A 94 -12.69 9.80 3.92
N PHE A 95 -12.65 9.41 5.18
CA PHE A 95 -12.78 8.03 5.62
C PHE A 95 -13.73 7.96 6.82
N LEU A 96 -14.73 7.08 6.73
CA LEU A 96 -15.71 6.87 7.79
C LEU A 96 -15.60 5.43 8.29
N THR A 97 -15.41 5.26 9.59
CA THR A 97 -15.47 3.94 10.23
C THR A 97 -16.53 3.88 11.31
N THR A 98 -17.23 2.76 11.38
CA THR A 98 -18.17 2.47 12.47
C THR A 98 -17.91 1.10 13.07
N THR A 99 -18.15 0.96 14.36
CA THR A 99 -18.23 -0.34 15.03
C THR A 99 -19.63 -0.49 15.60
N VAL A 100 -20.40 -1.47 15.11
CA VAL A 100 -21.71 -1.79 15.67
C VAL A 100 -21.58 -2.53 16.99
N ARG A 101 -22.61 -2.44 17.85
CA ARG A 101 -22.64 -3.11 19.15
C ARG A 101 -22.40 -4.62 19.00
N GLY A 102 -21.45 -5.15 19.77
CA GLY A 102 -21.08 -6.58 19.73
C GLY A 102 -20.10 -6.97 18.60
N ALA A 103 -19.78 -6.08 17.67
CA ALA A 103 -18.77 -6.36 16.64
C ALA A 103 -17.34 -6.35 17.22
N LYS A 104 -16.49 -7.23 16.70
CA LYS A 104 -15.08 -7.35 17.12
C LYS A 104 -14.17 -6.34 16.40
N ALA A 105 -14.52 -6.00 15.17
CA ALA A 105 -13.76 -5.08 14.31
C ALA A 105 -14.69 -3.99 13.75
N PRO A 106 -14.16 -2.80 13.44
CA PRO A 106 -14.89 -1.79 12.67
C PRO A 106 -15.12 -2.24 11.22
N GLN A 107 -16.11 -1.64 10.57
CA GLN A 107 -16.20 -1.53 9.12
C GLN A 107 -15.82 -0.11 8.69
N TRP A 108 -15.44 0.07 7.43
CA TRP A 108 -15.03 1.38 6.93
C TRP A 108 -15.47 1.61 5.48
N ALA A 109 -15.55 2.89 5.13
CA ALA A 109 -15.78 3.38 3.78
C ALA A 109 -14.86 4.59 3.52
N GLY A 110 -14.36 4.69 2.30
CA GLY A 110 -13.62 5.85 1.80
C GLY A 110 -14.47 6.64 0.80
N GLY A 111 -14.26 7.95 0.72
CA GLY A 111 -14.96 8.78 -0.23
C GLY A 111 -14.25 10.09 -0.59
N TRP A 112 -14.72 10.70 -1.67
CA TRP A 112 -14.35 12.04 -2.12
C TRP A 112 -15.27 13.07 -1.48
N CYS A 113 -14.75 13.79 -0.49
CA CYS A 113 -15.43 14.88 0.19
C CYS A 113 -15.08 16.22 -0.47
N ASN A 114 -16.10 16.91 -0.98
CA ASN A 114 -15.97 18.24 -1.57
C ASN A 114 -17.23 19.07 -1.28
N HIS A 115 -17.15 20.38 -1.45
CA HIS A 115 -18.35 21.22 -1.54
C HIS A 115 -19.17 20.84 -2.78
N GLU A 116 -20.51 20.83 -2.65
CA GLU A 116 -21.40 20.63 -3.81
C GLU A 116 -21.36 21.79 -4.81
N SER A 117 -20.94 22.99 -4.39
CA SER A 117 -20.85 24.15 -5.28
C SER A 117 -19.73 24.02 -6.31
N GLU A 118 -19.96 24.49 -7.54
CA GLU A 118 -18.93 24.56 -8.59
C GLU A 118 -17.71 25.42 -8.21
N ASP A 119 -17.87 26.38 -7.29
CA ASP A 119 -16.75 27.20 -6.80
C ASP A 119 -15.84 26.47 -5.80
N GLY A 120 -16.23 25.27 -5.36
CA GLY A 120 -15.46 24.42 -4.45
C GLY A 120 -15.24 25.00 -3.05
N THR A 121 -15.96 26.05 -2.67
CA THR A 121 -15.74 26.81 -1.43
C THR A 121 -17.03 27.15 -0.68
N SER A 122 -18.19 26.81 -1.24
CA SER A 122 -19.49 27.16 -0.66
C SER A 122 -20.49 25.98 -0.66
N GLY A 123 -21.52 26.06 0.17
CA GLY A 123 -22.53 24.98 0.25
C GLY A 123 -22.11 23.77 1.09
N PRO A 124 -22.97 22.74 1.19
CA PRO A 124 -22.72 21.58 2.03
C PRO A 124 -21.54 20.76 1.50
N ILE A 125 -20.80 20.15 2.42
CA ILE A 125 -19.77 19.18 2.07
C ILE A 125 -20.46 17.84 1.86
N ARG A 126 -20.26 17.23 0.70
CA ARG A 126 -20.77 15.89 0.40
C ARG A 126 -19.61 14.96 0.12
N CYS A 127 -19.68 13.77 0.71
CA CYS A 127 -18.72 12.71 0.49
C CYS A 127 -19.35 11.60 -0.35
N GLY A 128 -18.90 11.49 -1.61
CA GLY A 128 -19.30 10.42 -2.52
C GLY A 128 -18.35 9.22 -2.42
N MET A 129 -18.85 8.03 -2.72
CA MET A 129 -18.09 6.79 -2.89
C MET A 129 -18.16 6.34 -4.35
N ASP A 130 -17.43 5.28 -4.69
CA ASP A 130 -17.54 4.61 -5.98
C ASP A 130 -19.00 4.30 -6.36
N CYS A 131 -19.28 4.34 -7.67
CA CYS A 131 -20.59 4.10 -8.26
C CYS A 131 -21.67 5.10 -7.81
N ASP A 132 -21.30 6.39 -7.66
CA ASP A 132 -22.19 7.51 -7.29
C ASP A 132 -22.94 7.31 -5.96
N ARG A 133 -22.42 6.45 -5.10
CA ARG A 133 -22.99 6.21 -3.77
C ARG A 133 -22.64 7.35 -2.82
N THR A 134 -23.51 7.61 -1.86
CA THR A 134 -23.23 8.62 -0.82
C THR A 134 -22.65 7.96 0.42
N MET A 135 -21.49 8.43 0.88
CA MET A 135 -20.94 8.06 2.19
C MET A 135 -21.66 8.83 3.29
N ALA A 136 -21.65 10.16 3.19
CA ALA A 136 -22.29 11.08 4.13
C ALA A 136 -22.30 12.52 3.59
N SER A 137 -23.14 13.35 4.20
CA SER A 137 -23.06 14.81 4.16
C SER A 137 -22.43 15.32 5.45
N LEU A 138 -21.57 16.34 5.34
CA LEU A 138 -20.77 16.85 6.45
C LEU A 138 -21.04 18.33 6.71
N LYS A 139 -21.08 18.70 7.99
CA LYS A 139 -21.13 20.09 8.43
C LYS A 139 -20.40 20.27 9.75
N VAL A 140 -19.52 21.27 9.82
CA VAL A 140 -18.93 21.69 11.11
C VAL A 140 -19.90 22.64 11.82
N ASP A 141 -20.19 22.38 13.09
CA ASP A 141 -21.01 23.27 13.92
C ASP A 141 -20.17 24.40 14.55
N ASP A 142 -20.84 25.38 15.16
CA ASP A 142 -20.19 26.55 15.78
C ASP A 142 -19.21 26.19 16.92
N LYS A 143 -19.22 24.93 17.39
CA LYS A 143 -18.32 24.42 18.43
C LYS A 143 -17.17 23.60 17.85
N GLY A 144 -17.01 23.58 16.53
CA GLY A 144 -15.99 22.79 15.84
C GLY A 144 -16.27 21.29 15.84
N ARG A 145 -17.51 20.86 16.09
CA ARG A 145 -17.90 19.44 16.02
C ARG A 145 -18.41 19.12 14.63
N LEU A 146 -18.08 17.93 14.15
CA LEU A 146 -18.56 17.46 12.85
C LEU A 146 -19.94 16.83 13.00
N VAL A 147 -20.90 17.33 12.27
CA VAL A 147 -22.21 16.70 12.08
C VAL A 147 -22.14 15.88 10.80
N VAL A 148 -22.44 14.59 10.92
CA VAL A 148 -22.46 13.61 9.82
C VAL A 148 -23.91 13.18 9.62
N THR A 149 -24.45 13.48 8.44
CA THR A 149 -25.84 13.17 8.05
C THR A 149 -25.87 12.37 6.75
N ASP A 150 -27.06 11.94 6.34
CA ASP A 150 -27.27 11.15 5.12
C ASP A 150 -26.44 9.86 5.08
N VAL A 151 -26.18 9.28 6.27
CA VAL A 151 -25.51 7.98 6.37
C VAL A 151 -26.53 6.90 5.99
N SER A 152 -26.30 6.25 4.86
CA SER A 152 -27.19 5.17 4.41
C SER A 152 -27.10 3.95 5.34
N ALA A 153 -28.22 3.27 5.55
CA ALA A 153 -28.25 1.96 6.20
C ALA A 153 -27.35 0.94 5.48
N ASP A 154 -27.16 1.15 4.18
CA ASP A 154 -26.40 0.26 3.28
C ASP A 154 -24.94 0.67 3.14
N LEU A 155 -24.42 1.56 3.98
CA LEU A 155 -23.08 2.15 3.81
C LEU A 155 -21.98 1.12 3.45
N TYR A 156 -22.03 -0.08 4.02
CA TYR A 156 -21.05 -1.15 3.79
C TYR A 156 -21.57 -2.32 2.93
N LEU A 157 -22.78 -2.22 2.42
CA LEU A 157 -23.41 -3.27 1.61
C LEU A 157 -23.26 -2.96 0.12
N ASP A 158 -23.28 -3.99 -0.71
CA ASP A 158 -23.31 -3.85 -2.16
C ASP A 158 -24.66 -3.28 -2.62
N ALA A 159 -24.66 -2.60 -3.78
CA ALA A 159 -25.91 -2.10 -4.36
C ALA A 159 -26.87 -3.28 -4.65
N GLY A 160 -28.13 -3.16 -4.23
CA GLY A 160 -29.14 -4.22 -4.40
C GLY A 160 -29.18 -5.25 -3.25
N SER A 161 -28.36 -5.10 -2.20
CA SER A 161 -28.29 -6.07 -1.09
C SER A 161 -29.62 -6.34 -0.37
N GLU A 162 -30.55 -5.38 -0.35
CA GLU A 162 -31.89 -5.59 0.25
C GLU A 162 -32.68 -6.69 -0.49
N GLU A 163 -32.58 -6.73 -1.81
CA GLU A 163 -33.25 -7.73 -2.65
C GLU A 163 -32.51 -9.09 -2.63
N GLU A 164 -31.18 -9.06 -2.58
CA GLU A 164 -30.33 -10.26 -2.71
C GLU A 164 -30.19 -11.06 -1.41
N LEU A 165 -30.01 -10.38 -0.26
CA LEU A 165 -29.74 -11.05 1.02
C LEU A 165 -31.02 -11.60 1.67
N GLY A 166 -32.18 -11.06 1.27
CA GLY A 166 -33.45 -11.27 1.95
C GLY A 166 -33.51 -10.52 3.29
N LYS A 167 -34.74 -10.23 3.74
CA LYS A 167 -35.00 -9.28 4.85
C LYS A 167 -34.18 -9.55 6.12
N ALA A 168 -34.11 -10.79 6.59
CA ALA A 168 -33.48 -11.09 7.87
C ALA A 168 -31.95 -10.90 7.85
N GLU A 169 -31.31 -11.21 6.73
CA GLU A 169 -29.86 -11.06 6.57
C GLU A 169 -29.50 -9.61 6.28
N TYR A 170 -30.31 -8.91 5.48
CA TYR A 170 -30.21 -7.47 5.31
C TYR A 170 -30.34 -6.73 6.64
N ASP A 171 -31.41 -6.99 7.40
CA ASP A 171 -31.65 -6.39 8.73
C ASP A 171 -30.52 -6.74 9.72
N ARG A 172 -29.74 -7.80 9.49
CA ARG A 172 -28.56 -8.15 10.31
C ARG A 172 -27.38 -7.23 9.98
N GLN A 173 -27.07 -7.08 8.69
CA GLN A 173 -25.86 -6.38 8.24
C GLN A 173 -26.02 -4.85 8.10
N ALA A 174 -27.20 -4.37 7.71
CA ALA A 174 -27.46 -2.94 7.54
C ALA A 174 -27.30 -2.17 8.85
N LEU A 175 -26.95 -0.88 8.78
CA LEU A 175 -26.98 -0.02 9.95
C LEU A 175 -28.41 0.15 10.47
N GLY A 176 -28.51 0.52 11.74
CA GLY A 176 -29.78 0.75 12.41
C GLY A 176 -30.50 2.01 11.90
N SER A 177 -31.82 2.04 12.06
CA SER A 177 -32.63 3.21 11.65
C SER A 177 -32.40 4.48 12.48
N GLU A 178 -31.61 4.40 13.56
CA GLU A 178 -31.12 5.56 14.33
C GLU A 178 -29.63 5.86 14.06
N ASP A 179 -28.99 5.14 13.15
CA ASP A 179 -27.58 5.32 12.79
C ASP A 179 -27.39 6.41 11.71
N ASP A 180 -27.90 7.61 11.98
CA ASP A 180 -27.71 8.82 11.18
C ASP A 180 -27.70 10.07 12.09
N ASN A 181 -27.35 11.24 11.55
CA ASN A 181 -27.29 12.51 12.28
C ASN A 181 -26.30 12.47 13.47
N PHE A 182 -25.15 11.85 13.24
CA PHE A 182 -24.11 11.77 14.24
C PHE A 182 -23.49 13.13 14.47
N ARG A 183 -23.17 13.41 15.73
CA ARG A 183 -22.36 14.56 16.12
C ARG A 183 -21.05 14.04 16.66
N LEU A 184 -19.94 14.41 16.07
CA LEU A 184 -18.62 13.89 16.37
C LEU A 184 -17.75 15.00 16.95
N ASP A 185 -17.06 14.67 18.03
CA ASP A 185 -16.19 15.63 18.71
C ASP A 185 -14.78 15.59 18.08
N PRO A 186 -14.09 16.72 17.94
CA PRO A 186 -12.73 16.74 17.40
C PRO A 186 -11.78 15.98 18.32
N MET A 187 -10.86 15.22 17.72
CA MET A 187 -9.90 14.34 18.41
C MET A 187 -8.52 14.42 17.75
N PRO A 188 -7.44 13.99 18.44
CA PRO A 188 -6.14 13.83 17.81
C PRO A 188 -6.21 12.87 16.61
N ALA A 189 -5.50 13.17 15.52
CA ALA A 189 -5.46 12.34 14.31
C ALA A 189 -5.06 10.88 14.61
N ALA A 190 -4.15 10.69 15.58
CA ALA A 190 -3.73 9.37 16.06
C ALA A 190 -4.88 8.51 16.60
N THR A 191 -5.95 9.11 17.12
CA THR A 191 -7.14 8.39 17.62
C THR A 191 -7.86 7.70 16.49
N CYS A 192 -8.13 8.39 15.38
CA CYS A 192 -8.74 7.76 14.20
C CYS A 192 -7.82 6.69 13.63
N LYS A 193 -6.51 6.97 13.46
CA LYS A 193 -5.54 5.97 13.00
C LYS A 193 -5.56 4.69 13.85
N ALA A 194 -5.70 4.82 15.17
CA ALA A 194 -5.85 3.67 16.07
C ALA A 194 -7.18 2.92 15.88
N GLU A 195 -8.29 3.62 15.61
CA GLU A 195 -9.58 2.97 15.32
C GLU A 195 -9.56 2.22 13.99
N PHE A 196 -9.04 2.82 12.92
CA PHE A 196 -8.89 2.16 11.62
C PHE A 196 -7.94 0.96 11.70
N ALA A 197 -6.87 1.03 12.51
CA ALA A 197 -5.97 -0.10 12.73
C ALA A 197 -6.64 -1.33 13.40
N ARG A 198 -7.87 -1.20 13.93
CA ARG A 198 -8.64 -2.33 14.47
C ARG A 198 -9.35 -3.16 13.39
N ILE A 199 -9.44 -2.66 12.16
CA ILE A 199 -10.09 -3.35 11.02
C ILE A 199 -9.31 -4.61 10.67
N ASP A 200 -8.00 -4.47 10.52
CA ASP A 200 -7.07 -5.56 10.32
C ASP A 200 -5.85 -5.32 11.23
N PRO A 201 -5.87 -5.83 12.48
CA PRO A 201 -4.80 -5.59 13.44
C PRO A 201 -3.51 -6.28 12.99
N ILE A 202 -2.41 -5.52 12.97
CA ILE A 202 -1.09 -6.07 12.67
C ILE A 202 -0.65 -6.95 13.85
N ASP A 203 -0.23 -8.18 13.58
CA ASP A 203 0.44 -9.01 14.58
C ASP A 203 1.79 -8.34 14.95
N PRO A 204 1.93 -7.81 16.19
CA PRO A 204 3.14 -7.09 16.58
C PRO A 204 4.39 -7.99 16.54
N ALA A 205 4.23 -9.32 16.57
CA ALA A 205 5.35 -10.25 16.44
C ALA A 205 6.04 -10.17 15.07
N LEU A 206 5.35 -9.68 14.02
CA LEU A 206 5.88 -9.56 12.66
C LEU A 206 6.90 -8.42 12.50
N GLY A 207 6.93 -7.45 13.43
CA GLY A 207 7.81 -6.29 13.38
C GLY A 207 7.50 -5.32 12.24
N PRO A 208 8.44 -4.40 11.91
CA PRO A 208 8.26 -3.41 10.85
C PRO A 208 8.10 -4.05 9.45
N PRO A 209 7.51 -3.32 8.47
CA PRO A 209 7.46 -3.72 7.06
C PRO A 209 8.84 -4.06 6.48
N LEU A 210 8.89 -4.94 5.47
CA LEU A 210 10.12 -5.28 4.76
C LEU A 210 10.75 -4.04 4.13
N ARG A 211 9.98 -3.09 3.58
CA ARG A 211 10.50 -1.82 3.05
C ARG A 211 11.21 -0.95 4.08
N GLU A 212 10.88 -1.11 5.37
CA GLU A 212 11.58 -0.43 6.47
C GLU A 212 12.79 -1.22 6.94
N ARG A 213 12.70 -2.55 6.96
CA ARG A 213 13.77 -3.48 7.36
C ARG A 213 14.90 -3.57 6.34
N LEU A 214 14.57 -3.45 5.05
CA LEU A 214 15.47 -3.55 3.92
C LEU A 214 15.62 -2.17 3.29
N LYS A 215 16.82 -1.84 2.82
CA LYS A 215 17.12 -0.52 2.23
C LYS A 215 17.46 -0.64 0.75
N PRO A 216 17.13 0.39 -0.06
CA PRO A 216 17.35 0.36 -1.51
C PRO A 216 18.81 0.12 -1.89
N ASP A 217 19.74 0.63 -1.09
CA ASP A 217 21.19 0.63 -1.28
C ASP A 217 21.93 -0.44 -0.46
N GLN A 218 21.22 -1.34 0.24
CA GLN A 218 21.81 -2.35 1.10
C GLN A 218 21.58 -3.77 0.59
N ALA A 219 22.65 -4.57 0.62
CA ALA A 219 22.60 -5.99 0.36
C ALA A 219 21.90 -6.72 1.53
N PHE A 220 21.11 -7.74 1.22
CA PHE A 220 20.54 -8.64 2.23
C PHE A 220 20.62 -10.11 1.78
N CYS A 221 20.58 -11.02 2.74
CA CYS A 221 20.61 -12.46 2.51
C CYS A 221 19.67 -13.14 3.52
N TYR A 222 18.70 -13.85 3.00
CA TYR A 222 17.77 -14.68 3.76
C TYR A 222 17.81 -16.10 3.20
N GLY A 223 17.78 -17.10 4.07
CA GLY A 223 17.86 -18.46 3.60
C GLY A 223 17.42 -19.51 4.59
N ARG A 224 17.37 -20.73 4.09
CA ARG A 224 17.17 -21.92 4.91
C ARG A 224 17.91 -23.10 4.31
N ASP A 225 18.52 -23.87 5.20
CA ASP A 225 19.11 -25.17 4.90
C ASP A 225 18.31 -26.25 5.61
N TYR A 226 18.12 -27.37 4.92
CA TYR A 226 17.41 -28.52 5.44
C TYR A 226 18.40 -29.68 5.57
N ASP A 227 18.57 -30.17 6.79
CA ASP A 227 19.49 -31.25 7.10
C ASP A 227 18.94 -32.62 6.66
N ALA A 228 19.80 -33.65 6.71
CA ALA A 228 19.43 -35.00 6.30
C ALA A 228 18.26 -35.58 7.11
N ALA A 229 18.11 -35.21 8.40
CA ALA A 229 17.04 -35.71 9.26
C ALA A 229 15.68 -35.11 8.87
N HIS A 230 15.63 -33.81 8.60
CA HIS A 230 14.46 -33.14 8.06
C HIS A 230 14.08 -33.71 6.70
N LEU A 231 15.06 -33.87 5.81
CA LEU A 231 14.80 -34.38 4.47
C LEU A 231 14.32 -35.84 4.48
N ALA A 232 14.79 -36.66 5.43
CA ALA A 232 14.31 -38.04 5.61
C ALA A 232 12.86 -38.11 6.13
N SER A 233 12.44 -37.15 6.96
CA SER A 233 11.06 -37.06 7.47
C SER A 233 10.08 -36.41 6.47
N HIS A 234 10.60 -35.72 5.45
CA HIS A 234 9.81 -35.02 4.42
C HIS A 234 10.20 -35.56 3.02
N PRO A 235 9.77 -36.78 2.64
CA PRO A 235 10.22 -37.44 1.41
C PRO A 235 9.78 -36.73 0.13
N ASN A 236 8.73 -35.88 0.19
CA ASN A 236 8.22 -35.13 -0.97
C ASN A 236 8.85 -33.74 -1.13
N GLN A 237 9.63 -33.28 -0.15
CA GLN A 237 10.37 -32.04 -0.26
C GLN A 237 11.55 -32.22 -1.22
N LEU A 238 11.68 -31.34 -2.20
CA LEU A 238 12.75 -31.40 -3.20
C LEU A 238 13.86 -30.40 -2.89
N THR A 239 13.53 -29.31 -2.20
CA THR A 239 14.45 -28.25 -1.80
C THR A 239 15.34 -28.71 -0.66
N GLN A 240 16.66 -28.65 -0.88
CA GLN A 240 17.68 -28.86 0.14
C GLN A 240 18.12 -27.53 0.76
N SER A 241 18.27 -26.50 -0.06
CA SER A 241 18.55 -25.15 0.40
C SER A 241 17.88 -24.12 -0.49
N ILE A 242 17.54 -22.99 0.12
CA ILE A 242 16.96 -21.85 -0.56
C ILE A 242 17.55 -20.55 -0.03
N ARG A 243 17.77 -19.58 -0.92
CA ARG A 243 18.29 -18.25 -0.64
C ARG A 243 17.45 -17.21 -1.35
N VAL A 244 17.18 -16.09 -0.68
CA VAL A 244 16.65 -14.85 -1.24
C VAL A 244 17.62 -13.75 -0.89
N PHE A 245 18.12 -13.02 -1.89
CA PHE A 245 19.17 -12.04 -1.67
C PHE A 245 19.14 -10.86 -2.64
N ARG A 246 19.82 -9.81 -2.22
CA ARG A 246 20.32 -8.72 -3.08
C ARG A 246 21.81 -8.60 -2.87
N GLY A 247 22.57 -8.78 -3.94
CA GLY A 247 24.01 -8.57 -3.99
C GLY A 247 24.37 -7.38 -4.87
N PRO A 248 25.66 -7.23 -5.24
CA PRO A 248 26.13 -6.11 -6.05
C PRO A 248 25.41 -5.96 -7.40
N VAL A 249 24.98 -7.07 -8.01
CA VAL A 249 24.29 -7.06 -9.31
C VAL A 249 22.89 -6.46 -9.19
N GLU A 250 22.09 -6.93 -8.22
CA GLU A 250 20.74 -6.43 -7.99
C GLU A 250 20.72 -4.98 -7.48
N LEU A 251 21.74 -4.59 -6.71
CA LEU A 251 21.93 -3.22 -6.27
C LEU A 251 22.27 -2.29 -7.44
N ALA A 252 23.17 -2.71 -8.34
CA ALA A 252 23.52 -1.94 -9.53
C ALA A 252 22.33 -1.82 -10.50
N SER A 253 21.55 -2.89 -10.68
CA SER A 253 20.32 -2.85 -11.51
C SER A 253 19.34 -1.80 -10.99
N TYR A 254 19.03 -1.82 -9.69
CA TYR A 254 18.14 -0.84 -9.09
C TYR A 254 18.71 0.58 -9.12
N ALA A 255 20.02 0.77 -8.90
CA ALA A 255 20.63 2.09 -9.00
C ALA A 255 20.56 2.69 -10.42
N SER A 256 20.43 1.85 -11.47
CA SER A 256 20.38 2.31 -12.86
C SER A 256 18.99 2.76 -13.33
N GLY A 257 17.91 2.36 -12.65
CA GLY A 257 16.55 2.66 -13.09
C GLY A 257 15.43 2.47 -12.06
N GLY A 258 15.77 2.27 -10.79
CA GLY A 258 14.83 2.22 -9.68
C GLY A 258 14.49 3.60 -9.15
N ASP A 259 13.35 3.69 -8.45
CA ASP A 259 12.88 4.93 -7.83
C ASP A 259 12.92 4.81 -6.31
N VAL A 260 13.89 5.48 -5.70
CA VAL A 260 14.10 5.48 -4.24
C VAL A 260 12.90 6.07 -3.49
N ALA A 261 12.18 7.04 -4.09
CA ALA A 261 10.98 7.59 -3.49
C ALA A 261 9.86 6.55 -3.41
N ASN A 262 9.83 5.65 -4.39
CA ASN A 262 8.85 4.57 -4.52
C ASN A 262 9.36 3.20 -4.06
N TRP A 263 10.38 3.15 -3.19
CA TRP A 263 10.87 1.89 -2.62
C TRP A 263 9.74 1.08 -1.94
N PRO A 264 9.55 -0.21 -2.28
CA PRO A 264 10.45 -1.14 -2.98
C PRO A 264 10.13 -1.37 -4.48
N ASP A 265 9.40 -0.47 -5.14
CA ASP A 265 8.98 -0.68 -6.52
C ASP A 265 10.16 -0.70 -7.47
N GLY A 266 10.21 -1.76 -8.29
CA GLY A 266 11.32 -2.06 -9.19
C GLY A 266 12.54 -2.69 -8.50
N ALA A 267 12.46 -3.02 -7.20
CA ALA A 267 13.55 -3.68 -6.49
C ALA A 267 13.83 -5.06 -7.09
N ASP A 268 15.02 -5.22 -7.64
CA ASP A 268 15.46 -6.52 -8.14
C ASP A 268 16.00 -7.39 -6.99
N ILE A 269 15.64 -8.67 -6.96
CA ILE A 269 16.15 -9.68 -6.04
C ILE A 269 16.53 -10.95 -6.80
N ALA A 270 17.36 -11.78 -6.19
CA ALA A 270 17.67 -13.13 -6.67
C ALA A 270 17.21 -14.19 -5.68
N VAL A 271 16.69 -15.30 -6.21
CA VAL A 271 16.34 -16.51 -5.46
C VAL A 271 17.18 -17.66 -5.98
N SER A 272 17.97 -18.27 -5.11
CA SER A 272 18.72 -19.50 -5.43
C SER A 272 18.12 -20.71 -4.72
N VAL A 273 17.98 -21.81 -5.43
CA VAL A 273 17.48 -23.09 -4.91
C VAL A 273 18.44 -24.21 -5.28
N THR A 274 18.79 -25.05 -4.31
CA THR A 274 19.45 -26.34 -4.54
C THR A 274 18.48 -27.46 -4.22
N THR A 275 18.37 -28.44 -5.11
CA THR A 275 17.45 -29.58 -4.96
C THR A 275 18.17 -30.88 -4.70
N ARG A 276 17.44 -31.89 -4.19
CA ARG A 276 17.96 -33.26 -4.03
C ARG A 276 18.17 -33.98 -5.36
N LEU A 277 17.43 -33.60 -6.42
CA LEU A 277 17.39 -34.31 -7.71
C LEU A 277 18.48 -33.86 -8.69
N LYS A 278 18.99 -32.63 -8.54
CA LYS A 278 20.08 -32.08 -9.33
C LYS A 278 21.07 -31.41 -8.38
N SER A 279 22.35 -31.79 -8.47
CA SER A 279 23.46 -31.15 -7.76
C SER A 279 23.71 -29.68 -8.17
N GLY A 280 22.98 -29.16 -9.15
CA GLY A 280 23.10 -27.77 -9.61
C GLY A 280 22.19 -26.82 -8.83
N LYS A 281 22.79 -25.74 -8.32
CA LYS A 281 22.10 -24.54 -7.83
C LYS A 281 21.41 -23.84 -9.01
N VAL A 282 20.11 -23.62 -8.92
CA VAL A 282 19.34 -22.78 -9.86
C VAL A 282 19.20 -21.41 -9.24
N THR A 283 19.45 -20.35 -10.00
CA THR A 283 19.25 -18.96 -9.53
C THR A 283 18.34 -18.22 -10.49
N GLN A 284 17.36 -17.52 -9.94
CA GLN A 284 16.35 -16.77 -10.67
C GLN A 284 16.29 -15.34 -10.16
N THR A 285 16.18 -14.38 -11.06
CA THR A 285 15.97 -12.97 -10.72
C THR A 285 14.51 -12.58 -10.82
N TYR A 286 14.07 -11.71 -9.92
CA TYR A 286 12.73 -11.17 -9.83
C TYR A 286 12.77 -9.66 -9.64
N SER A 287 11.78 -8.97 -10.19
CA SER A 287 11.52 -7.54 -9.92
C SER A 287 10.32 -7.45 -9.00
N CYS A 288 10.47 -6.76 -7.88
CA CYS A 288 9.45 -6.64 -6.84
C CYS A 288 8.72 -5.29 -6.89
N GLN A 289 7.52 -5.29 -6.35
CA GLN A 289 6.74 -4.10 -6.00
C GLN A 289 6.09 -4.32 -4.64
N GLY A 290 5.85 -3.23 -3.92
CA GLY A 290 5.05 -3.28 -2.71
C GLY A 290 3.61 -3.63 -3.04
N GLU A 291 2.99 -4.54 -2.29
CA GLU A 291 1.57 -4.86 -2.42
C GLU A 291 1.03 -5.23 -1.05
N ALA A 292 0.17 -4.39 -0.47
CA ALA A 292 -0.38 -4.62 0.86
C ALA A 292 0.70 -5.06 1.89
N ASP A 293 0.58 -6.24 2.50
CA ASP A 293 1.48 -6.74 3.53
C ASP A 293 2.70 -7.51 3.00
N GLN A 294 2.95 -7.49 1.68
CA GLN A 294 3.90 -8.35 0.98
C GLN A 294 4.64 -7.62 -0.16
N TRP A 295 5.79 -8.14 -0.58
CA TRP A 295 6.35 -7.80 -1.89
C TRP A 295 5.86 -8.82 -2.88
N ARG A 296 5.22 -8.36 -3.95
CA ARG A 296 4.92 -9.19 -5.10
C ARG A 296 6.07 -9.05 -6.08
N CYS A 297 6.69 -10.16 -6.45
CA CYS A 297 7.84 -10.15 -7.35
C CYS A 297 7.59 -11.03 -8.56
N ALA A 298 7.68 -10.44 -9.75
CA ALA A 298 7.56 -11.14 -11.02
C ALA A 298 8.95 -11.56 -11.52
N ALA A 299 9.06 -12.76 -12.09
CA ALA A 299 10.30 -13.23 -12.69
C ALA A 299 10.74 -12.27 -13.80
N SER A 300 12.01 -11.88 -13.76
CA SER A 300 12.56 -10.83 -14.61
C SER A 300 13.67 -11.41 -15.47
N SER A 301 13.64 -11.11 -16.77
CA SER A 301 14.72 -11.41 -17.72
C SER A 301 15.86 -10.39 -17.69
N LYS A 302 15.73 -9.29 -16.92
CA LYS A 302 16.72 -8.19 -16.89
C LYS A 302 18.15 -8.67 -16.64
N MET A 303 18.32 -9.77 -15.91
CA MET A 303 19.61 -10.28 -15.46
C MET A 303 19.80 -11.77 -15.80
N SER A 304 19.02 -12.29 -16.76
CA SER A 304 18.98 -13.72 -17.06
C SER A 304 18.51 -14.00 -18.49
N ASP A 305 19.26 -14.84 -19.21
CA ASP A 305 18.99 -15.21 -20.61
C ASP A 305 17.92 -16.32 -20.72
N PHE A 306 16.68 -16.04 -20.32
CA PHE A 306 15.58 -16.99 -20.52
C PHE A 306 15.10 -17.00 -21.97
N SER A 307 14.98 -18.19 -22.55
CA SER A 307 14.46 -18.39 -23.91
C SER A 307 12.93 -18.54 -23.97
N CYS A 308 12.24 -18.35 -22.85
CA CYS A 308 10.81 -18.62 -22.68
C CYS A 308 10.09 -17.47 -21.97
N ASP A 309 8.76 -17.41 -22.09
CA ASP A 309 7.93 -16.44 -21.37
C ASP A 309 7.79 -16.83 -19.89
N ILE A 310 8.33 -15.98 -19.01
CA ILE A 310 8.31 -16.13 -17.55
C ILE A 310 7.42 -15.10 -16.85
N ALA A 311 6.71 -14.24 -17.60
CA ALA A 311 6.03 -13.06 -17.07
C ALA A 311 4.93 -13.41 -16.03
N GLN A 312 4.42 -14.64 -16.04
CA GLN A 312 3.40 -15.13 -15.13
C GLN A 312 3.96 -15.84 -13.87
N LYS A 313 5.29 -15.86 -13.69
CA LYS A 313 5.94 -16.57 -12.58
C LYS A 313 6.20 -15.60 -11.44
N GLU A 314 5.30 -15.60 -10.46
CA GLU A 314 5.34 -14.69 -9.33
C GLU A 314 5.80 -15.38 -8.04
N ILE A 315 6.45 -14.61 -7.18
CA ILE A 315 6.73 -14.98 -5.79
C ILE A 315 6.29 -13.84 -4.88
N PHE A 316 6.02 -14.18 -3.63
CA PHE A 316 5.60 -13.24 -2.61
C PHE A 316 6.55 -13.31 -1.43
N LEU A 317 7.10 -12.16 -1.03
CA LEU A 317 7.88 -12.02 0.18
C LEU A 317 7.02 -11.36 1.25
N LYS A 318 6.86 -12.01 2.40
CA LYS A 318 6.21 -11.43 3.57
C LYS A 318 7.18 -11.31 4.73
N ARG A 319 6.99 -10.30 5.57
CA ARG A 319 7.66 -10.25 6.87
C ARG A 319 7.24 -11.46 7.71
N GLY A 320 8.21 -12.14 8.29
CA GLY A 320 7.99 -13.17 9.30
C GLY A 320 8.38 -12.65 10.68
N ALA A 321 7.89 -13.33 11.72
CA ALA A 321 8.21 -13.00 13.11
C ALA A 321 9.72 -13.07 13.39
N ASN A 322 10.17 -12.31 14.38
CA ASN A 322 11.57 -12.29 14.83
C ASN A 322 12.59 -11.99 13.71
N GLY A 323 12.22 -11.11 12.77
CA GLY A 323 13.12 -10.74 11.68
C GLY A 323 13.29 -11.80 10.60
N THR A 324 12.45 -12.85 10.58
CA THR A 324 12.41 -13.82 9.47
C THR A 324 11.69 -13.24 8.25
N MET A 325 11.75 -13.95 7.13
CA MET A 325 11.04 -13.66 5.89
C MET A 325 10.30 -14.92 5.44
N MET A 326 9.08 -14.76 4.93
CA MET A 326 8.31 -15.82 4.32
C MET A 326 8.36 -15.65 2.80
N LEU A 327 8.77 -16.69 2.09
CA LEU A 327 8.73 -16.74 0.63
C LEU A 327 7.65 -17.73 0.20
N ALA A 328 6.75 -17.32 -0.69
CA ALA A 328 5.70 -18.18 -1.20
C ALA A 328 5.45 -17.99 -2.70
N ASN A 329 4.93 -19.02 -3.36
CA ASN A 329 4.24 -18.89 -4.65
C ASN A 329 2.91 -19.65 -4.53
N PRO A 330 1.80 -18.96 -4.22
CA PRO A 330 0.52 -19.57 -3.88
C PRO A 330 -0.13 -20.29 -5.07
N ASN A 331 0.18 -19.88 -6.30
CA ASN A 331 -0.47 -20.40 -7.51
C ASN A 331 0.20 -21.66 -8.06
N SER A 332 1.51 -21.83 -7.86
CA SER A 332 2.28 -22.87 -8.58
C SER A 332 3.43 -23.53 -7.84
N SER A 333 3.68 -23.22 -6.55
CA SER A 333 4.93 -23.58 -5.83
C SER A 333 6.15 -22.86 -6.43
N LEU A 334 7.26 -22.74 -5.71
CA LEU A 334 8.45 -22.11 -6.29
C LEU A 334 8.98 -22.96 -7.44
N ALA A 335 9.51 -22.29 -8.47
CA ALA A 335 10.24 -22.96 -9.52
C ALA A 335 11.58 -23.48 -8.98
N ILE A 336 11.54 -24.70 -8.47
CA ILE A 336 12.69 -25.48 -7.97
C ILE A 336 13.53 -26.08 -9.12
N ILE A 337 13.24 -25.69 -10.36
CA ILE A 337 13.86 -26.13 -11.62
C ILE A 337 13.93 -24.93 -12.56
N ASP A 338 14.73 -25.06 -13.62
CA ASP A 338 14.76 -24.12 -14.74
C ASP A 338 13.32 -23.76 -15.19
N LEU A 339 13.00 -22.46 -15.12
CA LEU A 339 11.70 -21.88 -15.46
C LEU A 339 11.30 -22.12 -16.92
N CYS A 340 12.25 -22.44 -17.80
CA CYS A 340 12.00 -22.78 -19.20
C CYS A 340 11.88 -24.28 -19.45
N SER A 341 11.98 -25.12 -18.42
CA SER A 341 11.86 -26.57 -18.59
C SER A 341 10.38 -27.01 -18.59
N LYS A 342 10.01 -27.96 -19.45
CA LYS A 342 8.65 -28.55 -19.45
C LYS A 342 8.20 -29.15 -18.11
N ALA A 343 9.14 -29.40 -17.20
CA ALA A 343 8.84 -29.86 -15.84
C ALA A 343 8.27 -28.75 -14.94
N SER A 344 8.40 -27.45 -15.30
CA SER A 344 7.88 -26.31 -14.55
C SER A 344 6.40 -26.00 -14.82
N ASP A 345 5.77 -26.71 -15.75
CA ASP A 345 4.36 -26.55 -16.13
C ASP A 345 3.42 -27.43 -15.29
N GLY A 346 3.97 -28.34 -14.48
CA GLY A 346 3.20 -29.20 -13.57
C GLY A 346 2.99 -28.56 -12.20
N LYS A 347 1.84 -28.82 -11.57
CA LYS A 347 1.68 -28.61 -10.11
C LYS A 347 2.74 -29.45 -9.42
N THR A 348 3.67 -28.82 -8.70
CA THR A 348 4.63 -29.61 -7.92
C THR A 348 3.86 -30.45 -6.91
N LYS A 349 4.18 -31.75 -6.82
CA LYS A 349 3.71 -32.60 -5.71
C LYS A 349 4.49 -32.31 -4.42
N SER A 350 5.28 -31.25 -4.42
CA SER A 350 6.20 -30.94 -3.34
C SER A 350 5.51 -30.08 -2.28
N ASP A 351 5.90 -30.29 -1.03
CA ASP A 351 5.48 -29.46 0.10
C ASP A 351 6.13 -28.06 0.07
N ASP A 352 7.01 -27.83 -0.92
CA ASP A 352 7.82 -26.65 -1.25
C ASP A 352 7.01 -25.45 -1.78
N LYS A 353 5.99 -25.04 -1.04
CA LYS A 353 5.11 -23.90 -1.41
C LYS A 353 5.40 -22.63 -0.64
N VAL A 354 5.87 -22.79 0.59
CA VAL A 354 6.07 -21.72 1.55
C VAL A 354 7.34 -22.00 2.34
N TYR A 355 8.24 -21.03 2.37
CA TYR A 355 9.52 -21.14 3.06
C TYR A 355 9.62 -20.04 4.10
N ARG A 356 9.88 -20.44 5.34
CA ARG A 356 10.39 -19.52 6.36
C ARG A 356 11.90 -19.43 6.20
N LEU A 357 12.40 -18.21 6.01
CA LEU A 357 13.79 -17.89 5.76
C LEU A 357 14.34 -17.08 6.93
N GLU A 358 15.55 -17.41 7.33
CA GLU A 358 16.27 -16.74 8.41
C GLU A 358 17.30 -15.77 7.82
N PRO A 359 17.59 -14.65 8.51
CA PRO A 359 18.67 -13.76 8.10
C PRO A 359 19.99 -14.53 8.13
N MET A 360 20.79 -14.36 7.08
CA MET A 360 22.07 -15.03 6.90
C MET A 360 23.16 -14.01 6.54
N PRO A 361 24.44 -14.31 6.80
CA PRO A 361 25.52 -13.46 6.32
C PRO A 361 25.54 -13.44 4.79
N GLN A 362 25.96 -12.32 4.19
CA GLN A 362 26.07 -12.17 2.73
C GLN A 362 26.84 -13.30 2.05
N SER A 363 27.87 -13.83 2.72
CA SER A 363 28.68 -14.95 2.23
C SER A 363 27.88 -16.25 2.02
N ALA A 364 26.71 -16.40 2.64
CA ALA A 364 25.82 -17.55 2.44
C ALA A 364 24.93 -17.44 1.19
N CYS A 365 24.82 -16.24 0.61
CA CYS A 365 24.08 -15.96 -0.62
C CYS A 365 24.98 -15.57 -1.79
N ALA A 366 26.24 -15.20 -1.52
CA ALA A 366 27.24 -14.92 -2.55
C ALA A 366 27.25 -16.06 -3.60
N PRO A 367 27.16 -15.74 -4.90
CA PRO A 367 27.10 -16.71 -5.99
C PRO A 367 28.12 -17.84 -5.92
#